data_AF-A0A7S3XGM7-F1
#
_entry.id   AF-A0A7S3XGM7-F1
#
_cell.length_a   1.000
_cell.length_b   1.000
_cell.length_c   1.000
_cell.angle_alpha   90.00
_cell.angle_beta   90.00
_cell.angle_gamma   90.00
#
_symmetry.space_group_name_H-M   'P 1'
#
loop_
_entity.id
_entity.type
_entity.pdbx_description
1 polymer ?
#
loop_
_entity_poly.entity_id
_entity_poly.type
_entity_poly.pdbx_seq_one_letter_code
_entity_poly.pdbx_strand_id
1 'polypeptide(L)'
;GNVKFVVLMGSASRAETFAEVMANAIVSKGMRKPAVARLGKTERYSMYKIGPVVSVSHGMGGPSLHILLNELAKLCDRAGIIDSVKWIRMGTSGGCGVLPGTVVVTTQAMNEEVKPVWRCVQLGKVKELPTDCIDMNFVDAILASVPE
;
A
#
# COMPACT_ATOMS: atom_id res chain seq x y z
N GLY A 1 -6.89 13.20 -11.23
CA GLY A 1 -6.94 11.75 -10.98
C GLY A 1 -6.16 10.94 -12.00
N ASN A 2 -4.84 11.12 -12.15
CA ASN A 2 -4.04 10.24 -13.02
C ASN A 2 -3.25 9.18 -12.23
N VAL A 3 -3.56 9.02 -10.94
CA VAL A 3 -2.93 8.02 -10.08
C VAL A 3 -3.48 6.63 -10.43
N LYS A 4 -2.58 5.67 -10.57
CA LYS A 4 -2.85 4.26 -10.86
C LYS A 4 -2.43 3.33 -9.72
N PHE A 5 -1.46 3.76 -8.90
CA PHE A 5 -0.95 2.97 -7.78
C PHE A 5 -0.87 3.81 -6.50
N VAL A 6 -1.36 3.27 -5.39
CA VAL A 6 -1.16 3.79 -4.04
C VAL A 6 -0.32 2.78 -3.27
N VAL A 7 0.89 3.18 -2.85
CA VAL A 7 1.86 2.34 -2.16
C VAL A 7 1.98 2.80 -0.71
N LEU A 8 1.61 1.93 0.22
CA LEU A 8 1.50 2.16 1.66
C LEU A 8 2.69 1.54 2.38
N MET A 9 3.38 2.30 3.24
CA MET A 9 4.52 1.80 4.04
C MET A 9 4.49 2.29 5.48
N GLY A 10 5.15 1.58 6.40
CA GLY A 10 5.12 1.97 7.82
C GLY A 10 5.87 3.28 8.13
N SER A 11 7.08 3.44 7.58
CA SER A 11 7.96 4.57 7.91
C SER A 11 7.81 5.72 6.92
N ALA A 12 7.84 6.96 7.43
CA ALA A 12 7.94 8.18 6.64
C ALA A 12 9.22 8.20 5.77
N SER A 13 10.36 7.82 6.33
CA SER A 13 11.63 7.78 5.58
C SER A 13 11.57 6.77 4.43
N ARG A 14 10.95 5.59 4.66
CA ARG A 14 10.76 4.60 3.58
C ARG A 14 9.81 5.11 2.50
N ALA A 15 8.75 5.85 2.87
CA ALA A 15 7.86 6.52 1.93
C ALA A 15 8.59 7.49 1.01
N GLU A 16 9.48 8.29 1.57
CA GLU A 16 10.32 9.24 0.84
C GLU A 16 11.35 8.54 -0.05
N THR A 17 12.11 7.59 0.50
CA THR A 17 13.11 6.83 -0.26
C THR A 17 12.47 6.11 -1.44
N PHE A 18 11.34 5.45 -1.24
CA PHE A 18 10.61 4.80 -2.34
C PHE A 18 10.17 5.79 -3.41
N ALA A 19 9.71 6.98 -3.01
CA ALA A 19 9.29 8.01 -3.96
C ALA A 19 10.43 8.41 -4.91
N GLU A 20 11.63 8.63 -4.35
CA GLU A 20 12.83 8.95 -5.15
C GLU A 20 13.29 7.77 -6.02
N VAL A 21 13.33 6.56 -5.46
CA VAL A 21 13.69 5.35 -6.20
C VAL A 21 12.72 5.10 -7.36
N MET A 22 11.42 5.26 -7.14
CA MET A 22 10.39 5.11 -8.16
C MET A 22 10.54 6.17 -9.26
N ALA A 23 10.83 7.42 -8.90
CA ALA A 23 11.06 8.48 -9.89
C ALA A 23 12.25 8.14 -10.81
N ASN A 24 13.32 7.58 -10.24
CA ASN A 24 14.49 7.13 -11.01
C ASN A 24 14.20 5.87 -11.84
N ALA A 25 13.42 4.92 -11.32
CA ALA A 25 13.03 3.72 -12.06
C ALA A 25 12.12 4.04 -13.27
N ILE A 26 11.34 5.12 -13.22
CA ILE A 26 10.59 5.59 -14.39
C ILE A 26 11.54 6.08 -15.50
N VAL A 27 12.68 6.69 -15.13
CA VAL A 27 13.71 7.10 -16.09
C VAL A 27 14.37 5.91 -16.77
N SER A 28 14.68 4.85 -16.02
CA SER A 28 15.29 3.64 -16.61
C SER A 28 14.36 2.92 -17.59
N LYS A 29 13.05 3.22 -17.57
CA LYS A 29 12.08 2.78 -18.58
C LYS A 29 11.94 3.74 -19.77
N GLY A 30 12.85 4.71 -19.91
CA GLY A 30 12.89 5.65 -21.03
C GLY A 30 11.91 6.83 -20.92
N MET A 31 11.27 7.02 -19.76
CA MET A 31 10.34 8.13 -19.53
C MET A 31 11.04 9.32 -18.85
N ARG A 32 10.48 10.53 -18.99
CA ARG A 32 10.99 11.70 -18.26
C ARG A 32 10.82 11.50 -16.75
N LYS A 33 11.86 11.85 -15.97
CA LYS A 33 11.80 11.80 -14.49
C LYS A 33 10.60 12.62 -13.99
N PRO A 34 9.62 12.01 -13.31
CA PRO A 34 8.54 12.76 -12.70
C PRO A 34 9.07 13.54 -11.49
N ALA A 35 8.48 14.70 -11.23
CA ALA A 35 8.72 15.39 -9.97
C ALA A 35 8.19 14.55 -8.81
N VAL A 36 8.97 14.48 -7.72
CA VAL A 36 8.53 13.93 -6.44
C VAL A 36 7.83 15.05 -5.67
N ALA A 37 6.51 15.10 -5.75
CA ALA A 37 5.72 16.16 -5.14
C ALA A 37 5.20 15.71 -3.78
N ARG A 38 5.64 16.37 -2.71
CA ARG A 38 5.12 16.13 -1.36
C ARG A 38 3.67 16.64 -1.26
N LEU A 39 2.79 15.84 -0.69
CA LEU A 39 1.38 16.15 -0.47
C LEU A 39 1.08 16.30 1.03
N GLY A 40 0.37 17.37 1.40
CA GLY A 40 -0.11 17.57 2.77
C GLY A 40 1.00 17.88 3.81
N LYS A 41 0.67 17.76 5.11
CA LYS A 41 1.59 17.97 6.24
C LYS A 41 2.26 16.67 6.66
N THR A 42 3.41 16.72 7.35
CA THR A 42 4.21 15.54 7.74
C THR A 42 3.81 14.95 9.09
N GLU A 43 2.95 15.63 9.85
CA GLU A 43 2.74 15.34 11.28
C GLU A 43 2.16 13.94 11.53
N ARG A 44 1.31 13.43 10.64
CA ARG A 44 0.70 12.09 10.78
C ARG A 44 1.14 11.12 9.70
N TYR A 45 1.16 11.57 8.45
CA TYR A 45 1.50 10.77 7.28
C TYR A 45 2.38 11.57 6.33
N SER A 46 3.41 10.95 5.77
CA SER A 46 4.24 11.53 4.73
C SER A 46 3.81 10.96 3.39
N MET A 47 3.26 11.81 2.53
CA MET A 47 2.71 11.44 1.23
C MET A 47 3.46 12.14 0.10
N TYR A 48 3.74 11.40 -0.96
CA TYR A 48 4.47 11.86 -2.13
C TYR A 48 3.77 11.36 -3.40
N LYS A 49 3.63 12.23 -4.40
CA LYS A 49 3.13 11.90 -5.72
C LYS A 49 4.27 11.86 -6.72
N ILE A 50 4.35 10.77 -7.48
CA ILE A 50 5.41 10.46 -8.44
C ILE A 50 4.74 9.97 -9.72
N GLY A 51 4.46 10.89 -10.66
CA GLY A 51 3.73 10.53 -11.89
C GLY A 51 2.37 9.89 -11.58
N PRO A 52 2.12 8.63 -11.98
CA PRO A 52 0.90 7.89 -11.67
C PRO A 52 0.94 7.13 -10.31
N VAL A 53 1.97 7.32 -9.50
CA VAL A 53 2.15 6.62 -8.21
C VAL A 53 1.98 7.61 -7.04
N VAL A 54 1.32 7.16 -5.98
CA VAL A 54 1.34 7.81 -4.66
C VAL A 54 2.08 6.90 -3.69
N SER A 55 3.11 7.43 -3.04
CA SER A 55 3.84 6.78 -1.94
C SER A 55 3.42 7.44 -0.64
N VAL A 56 3.05 6.65 0.38
CA VAL A 56 2.55 7.21 1.64
C VAL A 56 2.92 6.37 2.85
N SER A 57 3.29 7.03 3.93
CA SER A 57 3.49 6.37 5.23
C SER A 57 2.18 6.22 5.99
N HIS A 58 2.07 5.17 6.81
CA HIS A 58 0.86 4.89 7.61
C HIS A 58 1.15 4.58 9.09
N GLY A 59 2.40 4.71 9.54
CA GLY A 59 2.80 4.37 10.92
C GLY A 59 2.71 2.87 11.22
N MET A 60 2.34 2.52 12.46
CA MET A 60 2.24 1.13 12.92
C MET A 60 0.83 0.77 13.38
N GLY A 61 0.45 -0.49 13.14
CA GLY A 61 -0.82 -1.05 13.60
C GLY A 61 -2.02 -0.76 12.71
N GLY A 62 -3.05 -1.60 12.86
CA GLY A 62 -4.33 -1.47 12.16
C GLY A 62 -5.02 -0.12 12.36
N PRO A 63 -5.10 0.45 13.58
CA PRO A 63 -5.77 1.74 13.80
C PRO A 63 -5.19 2.89 12.97
N SER A 64 -3.86 3.02 12.92
CA SER A 64 -3.19 4.08 12.16
C SER A 64 -3.39 3.91 10.65
N LEU A 65 -3.29 2.68 10.13
CA LEU A 65 -3.55 2.37 8.73
C LEU A 65 -5.01 2.63 8.35
N HIS A 66 -5.96 2.30 9.22
CA HIS A 66 -7.39 2.42 8.93
C HIS A 66 -7.84 3.89 8.78
N ILE A 67 -7.29 4.82 9.56
CA ILE A 67 -7.52 6.26 9.38
C ILE A 67 -7.06 6.69 7.97
N LEU A 68 -5.83 6.32 7.61
CA LEU A 68 -5.26 6.67 6.30
C LEU A 68 -6.08 6.08 5.15
N LEU A 69 -6.48 4.81 5.24
CA LEU A 69 -7.28 4.15 4.20
C LEU A 69 -8.62 4.85 3.99
N ASN A 70 -9.31 5.25 5.05
CA ASN A 70 -10.58 5.99 4.94
C ASN A 70 -10.40 7.35 4.25
N GLU A 71 -9.33 8.08 4.56
CA GLU A 71 -9.05 9.38 3.94
C GLU A 71 -8.62 9.24 2.48
N LEU A 72 -7.75 8.27 2.17
CA LEU A 72 -7.29 8.01 0.82
C LEU A 72 -8.39 7.46 -0.08
N ALA A 73 -9.26 6.59 0.42
CA ALA A 73 -10.41 6.08 -0.34
C ALA A 73 -11.32 7.24 -0.76
N LYS A 74 -11.65 8.12 0.19
CA LYS A 74 -12.39 9.37 -0.05
C LYS A 74 -11.70 10.31 -1.04
N LEU A 75 -10.37 10.40 -1.01
CA LEU A 75 -9.60 11.20 -1.96
C LEU A 75 -9.65 10.60 -3.38
N CYS A 76 -9.50 9.28 -3.48
CA CYS A 76 -9.55 8.56 -4.75
C CYS A 76 -10.94 8.61 -5.37
N ASP A 77 -11.99 8.52 -4.55
CA ASP A 77 -13.39 8.67 -4.94
C ASP A 77 -13.66 10.07 -5.53
N ARG A 78 -13.29 11.13 -4.80
CA ARG A 78 -13.37 12.53 -5.30
C ARG A 78 -12.56 12.78 -6.57
N ALA A 79 -11.50 12.00 -6.78
CA ALA A 79 -10.66 12.08 -7.97
C ALA A 79 -11.14 11.19 -9.13
N GLY A 80 -12.23 10.42 -8.95
CA GLY A 80 -12.82 9.53 -9.94
C GLY A 80 -11.96 8.31 -10.28
N ILE A 81 -11.13 7.84 -9.35
CA ILE A 81 -10.17 6.75 -9.58
C ILE A 81 -10.30 5.56 -8.63
N ILE A 82 -11.23 5.59 -7.67
CA ILE A 82 -11.34 4.58 -6.60
C ILE A 82 -11.43 3.14 -7.13
N ASP A 83 -12.14 2.90 -8.23
CA ASP A 83 -12.32 1.56 -8.81
C ASP A 83 -11.15 1.12 -9.70
N SER A 84 -10.29 2.05 -10.13
CA SER A 84 -9.20 1.79 -11.09
C SER A 84 -7.81 1.76 -10.44
N VAL A 85 -7.69 2.27 -9.22
CA VAL A 85 -6.41 2.40 -8.52
C VAL A 85 -6.05 1.07 -7.83
N LYS A 86 -4.80 0.64 -7.98
CA LYS A 86 -4.26 -0.53 -7.28
C LYS A 86 -3.60 -0.11 -5.96
N TRP A 87 -3.95 -0.81 -4.90
CA TRP A 87 -3.43 -0.56 -3.55
C TRP A 87 -2.37 -1.60 -3.22
N ILE A 88 -1.19 -1.15 -2.82
CA ILE A 88 -0.06 -2.03 -2.48
C ILE A 88 0.40 -1.66 -1.08
N ARG A 89 0.50 -2.65 -0.20
CA ARG A 89 1.17 -2.50 1.08
C ARG A 89 2.57 -3.11 1.02
N MET A 90 3.59 -2.26 1.11
CA MET A 90 4.98 -2.69 1.27
C MET A 90 5.38 -2.57 2.74
N GLY A 91 5.81 -3.68 3.33
CA GLY A 91 6.08 -3.75 4.76
C GLY A 91 7.17 -4.75 5.11
N THR A 92 7.43 -4.84 6.40
CA THR A 92 8.31 -5.85 7.00
C THR A 92 7.47 -6.81 7.81
N SER A 93 7.86 -8.07 7.86
CA SER A 93 7.17 -9.11 8.63
C SER A 93 8.18 -10.12 9.21
N GLY A 94 7.74 -10.89 10.20
CA GLY A 94 8.44 -12.11 10.60
C GLY A 94 8.07 -13.24 9.65
N GLY A 95 9.05 -13.88 9.04
CA GLY A 95 8.83 -15.06 8.20
C GLY A 95 8.69 -16.33 9.04
N CYS A 96 7.79 -17.23 8.64
CA CYS A 96 7.67 -18.56 9.22
C CYS A 96 8.08 -19.58 8.15
N GLY A 97 9.11 -20.39 8.43
CA GLY A 97 9.59 -21.40 7.47
C GLY A 97 10.28 -20.84 6.22
N VAL A 98 10.68 -19.57 6.22
CA VAL A 98 11.38 -18.90 5.11
C VAL A 98 12.65 -18.21 5.60
N LEU A 99 13.64 -18.06 4.71
CA LEU A 99 14.92 -17.45 5.05
C LEU A 99 14.80 -15.94 5.30
N PRO A 100 15.63 -15.33 6.17
CA PRO A 100 15.71 -13.88 6.29
C PRO A 100 15.97 -13.20 4.93
N GLY A 101 15.24 -12.12 4.66
CA GLY A 101 15.32 -11.40 3.38
C GLY A 101 14.36 -11.92 2.31
N THR A 102 13.67 -13.05 2.54
CA THR A 102 12.62 -13.53 1.62
C THR A 102 11.47 -12.53 1.56
N VAL A 103 11.10 -12.10 0.35
CA VAL A 103 9.91 -11.28 0.10
C VAL A 103 8.71 -12.21 -0.07
N VAL A 104 7.65 -11.99 0.70
CA VAL A 104 6.40 -12.74 0.62
C VAL A 104 5.33 -11.85 -0.01
N VAL A 105 4.62 -12.37 -1.00
CA VAL A 105 3.42 -11.72 -1.57
C VAL A 105 2.19 -12.36 -0.94
N THR A 106 1.40 -11.55 -0.23
CA THR A 106 0.22 -12.04 0.49
C THR A 106 -0.86 -12.51 -0.50
N THR A 107 -1.33 -13.75 -0.34
CA THR A 107 -2.48 -14.31 -1.07
C THR A 107 -3.78 -14.20 -0.28
N GLN A 108 -3.69 -14.28 1.06
CA GLN A 108 -4.81 -14.12 1.98
C GLN A 108 -4.31 -13.45 3.27
N ALA A 109 -5.04 -12.45 3.76
CA ALA A 109 -4.79 -11.90 5.10
C ALA A 109 -5.62 -12.67 6.13
N MET A 110 -4.96 -13.19 7.18
CA MET A 110 -5.61 -13.95 8.25
C MET A 110 -5.55 -13.18 9.58
N ASN A 111 -6.50 -13.44 10.47
CA ASN A 111 -6.44 -13.00 11.87
C ASN A 111 -5.63 -13.98 12.74
N GLU A 112 -5.56 -13.69 14.03
CA GLU A 112 -4.88 -14.48 15.05
C GLU A 112 -5.44 -15.90 15.24
N GLU A 113 -6.68 -16.14 14.81
CA GLU A 113 -7.34 -17.45 14.83
C GLU A 113 -7.19 -18.21 13.50
N VAL A 114 -6.36 -17.71 12.59
CA VAL A 114 -6.13 -18.28 11.24
C VAL A 114 -7.42 -18.27 10.39
N LYS A 115 -8.26 -17.25 10.58
CA LYS A 115 -9.48 -17.03 9.80
C LYS A 115 -9.32 -15.84 8.84
N PRO A 116 -9.90 -15.90 7.63
CA PRO A 116 -9.83 -14.82 6.63
C PRO A 116 -10.85 -13.71 6.94
N VAL A 117 -10.81 -13.18 8.16
CA VAL A 117 -11.70 -12.12 8.62
C VAL A 117 -10.94 -11.06 9.41
N TRP A 118 -11.25 -9.80 9.19
CA TRP A 118 -10.84 -8.70 10.03
C TRP A 118 -11.94 -8.37 11.04
N ARG A 119 -11.63 -8.53 12.33
CA ARG A 119 -12.54 -8.22 13.43
C ARG A 119 -12.40 -6.77 13.85
N CYS A 120 -13.51 -6.04 13.89
CA CYS A 120 -13.58 -4.67 14.42
C CYS A 120 -14.81 -4.46 15.32
N VAL A 121 -14.80 -3.42 16.16
CA VAL A 121 -15.95 -3.04 16.98
C VAL A 121 -16.56 -1.77 16.40
N GLN A 122 -17.84 -1.84 16.02
CA GLN A 122 -18.59 -0.73 15.47
C GLN A 122 -19.82 -0.48 16.36
N LEU A 123 -19.88 0.71 16.98
CA LEU A 123 -20.97 1.09 17.90
C LEU A 123 -21.22 0.05 19.01
N GLY A 124 -20.13 -0.47 19.60
CA GLY A 124 -20.18 -1.49 20.66
C GLY A 124 -20.46 -2.92 20.19
N LYS A 125 -20.66 -3.15 18.89
CA LYS A 125 -20.90 -4.48 18.31
C LYS A 125 -19.67 -4.99 17.58
N VAL A 126 -19.32 -6.24 17.82
CA VAL A 126 -18.27 -6.93 17.05
C VAL A 126 -18.78 -7.16 15.62
N LYS A 127 -17.94 -6.83 14.64
CA LYS A 127 -18.14 -7.06 13.22
C LYS A 127 -16.94 -7.81 12.68
N GLU A 128 -17.22 -8.82 11.87
CA GLU A 128 -16.22 -9.54 11.10
C GLU A 128 -16.40 -9.15 9.64
N LEU A 129 -15.33 -8.66 9.04
CA LEU A 129 -15.27 -8.24 7.64
C LEU A 129 -14.36 -9.22 6.90
N PRO A 130 -14.79 -9.82 5.78
CA PRO A 130 -13.96 -10.77 5.08
C PRO A 130 -12.72 -10.09 4.49
N THR A 131 -11.62 -10.83 4.41
CA THR A 131 -10.32 -10.35 3.88
C THR A 131 -9.92 -11.06 2.60
N ASP A 132 -10.82 -11.80 1.96
CA ASP A 132 -10.69 -12.50 0.68
C ASP A 132 -10.72 -11.56 -0.54
N CYS A 133 -10.38 -10.29 -0.35
CA CYS A 133 -10.43 -9.23 -1.36
C CYS A 133 -9.09 -9.00 -2.09
N ILE A 134 -8.13 -9.92 -1.95
CA ILE A 134 -6.84 -9.83 -2.64
C ILE A 134 -7.01 -10.20 -4.11
N ASP A 135 -6.57 -9.31 -5.00
CA ASP A 135 -6.57 -9.53 -6.45
C ASP A 135 -5.46 -10.51 -6.85
N MET A 136 -5.81 -11.79 -6.99
CA MET A 136 -4.85 -12.86 -7.32
C MET A 136 -4.20 -12.67 -8.69
N ASN A 137 -4.90 -12.09 -9.67
CA ASN A 137 -4.29 -11.78 -10.97
C ASN A 137 -3.18 -10.73 -10.81
N PHE A 138 -3.36 -9.78 -9.89
CA PHE A 138 -2.33 -8.80 -9.59
C PHE A 138 -1.18 -9.40 -8.76
N VAL A 139 -1.45 -10.35 -7.88
CA VAL A 139 -0.42 -11.14 -7.20
C VAL A 139 0.45 -11.89 -8.21
N ASP A 140 -0.16 -12.59 -9.17
CA ASP A 140 0.57 -13.33 -10.20
C ASP A 140 1.40 -12.40 -11.08
N ALA A 141 0.88 -11.21 -11.40
CA ALA A 141 1.63 -10.19 -12.14
C ALA A 141 2.84 -9.66 -11.35
N ILE A 142 2.73 -9.52 -10.03
CA ILE A 142 3.87 -9.14 -9.17
C ILE A 142 4.92 -10.26 -9.18
N LEU A 143 4.51 -11.51 -9.01
CA LEU A 143 5.42 -12.66 -9.02
C LEU A 143 6.14 -12.81 -10.37
N ALA A 144 5.44 -12.61 -11.48
CA ALA A 144 6.02 -12.63 -12.82
C ALA A 144 6.97 -11.45 -13.11
N SER A 145 6.93 -10.39 -12.29
CA SER A 145 7.81 -9.22 -12.44
C SER A 145 9.13 -9.33 -11.68
N VAL A 146 9.32 -10.38 -10.88
CA VAL A 146 10.55 -10.62 -10.13
C VAL A 146 11.68 -10.88 -11.14
N PRO A 147 12.79 -10.11 -11.10
CA PRO A 147 13.95 -10.39 -11.94
C PRO A 147 14.50 -11.80 -11.68
N GLU A 148 15.07 -12.42 -12.72
CA GLU A 148 15.84 -13.66 -12.58
C GLU A 148 17.02 -13.51 -11.61
#